data_AF-A0A6B3C802-F1
#
_entry.id   AF-A0A6B3C802-F1
#
_cell.length_a   1.000
_cell.length_b   1.000
_cell.length_c   1.000
_cell.angle_alpha   90.00
_cell.angle_beta   90.00
_cell.angle_gamma   90.00
#
_symmetry.space_group_name_H-M   'P 1'
#
loop_
_entity.id
_entity.type
_entity.pdbx_description
1 polymer ?
#
loop_
_entity_poly.entity_id
_entity_poly.type
_entity_poly.pdbx_seq_one_letter_code
_entity_poly.pdbx_strand_id
1 'polypeptide(L)'
;VLAGLGATGSVPPHAMTYAVGTTVLAFAVHVVLRIRAPYADPVILPVVVALNGIGLAMIYRISIAYAARGRADANIADRQLAWTAVSVVLAIVVLLVLRDHRTLRRYTYTAMVVGLVLILLPLVPGLGQTINGARIWVRVGPVGMQPAEFAKIALAVFFAGYLVTHRDTLALAGKRVLGLQLPRA
;
A
#
# COMPACT_ATOMS: atom_id res chain seq x y z
N VAL A 1 6.44 -11.39 21.34
CA VAL A 1 6.94 -11.80 22.67
C VAL A 1 7.47 -10.61 23.47
N LEU A 2 8.57 -9.96 23.05
CA LEU A 2 9.17 -8.81 23.76
C LEU A 2 8.18 -7.68 24.08
N ALA A 3 7.36 -7.30 23.09
CA ALA A 3 6.34 -6.26 23.26
C ALA A 3 5.30 -6.57 24.36
N GLY A 4 4.96 -7.85 24.56
CA GLY A 4 4.03 -8.29 25.59
C GLY A 4 4.68 -8.40 26.97
N LEU A 5 5.89 -8.95 27.03
CA LEU A 5 6.70 -9.01 28.24
C LEU A 5 6.93 -7.60 28.81
N GLY A 6 7.29 -6.64 27.95
CA GLY A 6 7.51 -5.25 28.38
C GLY A 6 6.23 -4.50 28.77
N ALA A 7 5.05 -5.00 28.45
CA ALA A 7 3.77 -4.36 28.78
C ALA A 7 3.05 -5.02 29.96
N THR A 8 3.19 -6.33 30.12
CA THR A 8 2.38 -7.14 31.06
C THR A 8 3.23 -8.06 31.96
N GLY A 9 4.54 -8.12 31.75
CA GLY A 9 5.45 -9.02 32.48
C GLY A 9 5.31 -10.50 32.13
N SER A 10 4.37 -10.87 31.25
CA SER A 10 4.11 -12.26 30.83
C SER A 10 4.14 -12.41 29.31
N VAL A 11 4.33 -13.64 28.83
CA VAL A 11 4.24 -13.93 27.40
C VAL A 11 2.77 -13.92 26.99
N PRO A 12 2.37 -13.10 26.00
CA PRO A 12 0.98 -13.08 25.58
C PRO A 12 0.50 -14.43 25.02
N PRO A 13 -0.73 -14.86 25.35
CA PRO A 13 -1.31 -16.08 24.79
C PRO A 13 -1.34 -16.08 23.26
N HIS A 14 -1.63 -14.93 22.64
CA HIS A 14 -1.71 -14.78 21.18
C HIS A 14 -0.36 -14.48 20.50
N ALA A 15 0.74 -14.38 21.25
CA ALA A 15 2.06 -14.06 20.68
C ALA A 15 2.50 -15.12 19.65
N MET A 16 2.19 -16.38 19.90
CA MET A 16 2.49 -17.49 18.99
C MET A 16 1.72 -17.33 17.67
N THR A 17 0.43 -16.99 17.75
CA THR A 17 -0.43 -16.79 16.58
C THR A 17 0.09 -15.67 15.69
N TYR A 18 0.49 -14.53 16.26
CA TYR A 18 1.06 -13.43 15.47
C TYR A 18 2.39 -13.81 14.82
N ALA A 19 3.26 -14.52 15.54
CA ALA A 19 4.56 -14.96 15.02
C ALA A 19 4.36 -15.97 13.88
N VAL A 20 3.64 -17.06 14.13
CA VAL A 20 3.36 -18.12 13.16
C VAL A 20 2.61 -17.55 11.95
N GLY A 21 1.58 -16.75 12.17
CA GLY A 21 0.80 -16.13 11.09
C GLY A 21 1.67 -15.27 10.18
N THR A 22 2.51 -14.40 10.76
CA THR A 22 3.42 -13.55 9.98
C THR A 22 4.47 -14.38 9.23
N THR A 23 5.03 -15.42 9.87
CA THR A 23 6.01 -16.31 9.23
C THR A 23 5.40 -17.09 8.06
N VAL A 24 4.20 -17.65 8.23
CA VAL A 24 3.49 -18.39 7.17
C VAL A 24 3.19 -17.46 6.00
N LEU A 25 2.67 -16.25 6.26
CA LEU A 25 2.40 -15.26 5.23
C LEU A 25 3.68 -14.83 4.49
N ALA A 26 4.76 -14.57 5.23
CA ALA A 26 6.07 -14.21 4.67
C ALA A 26 6.64 -15.34 3.80
N PHE A 27 6.55 -16.58 4.26
CA PHE A 27 6.98 -17.74 3.49
C PHE A 27 6.16 -17.93 2.22
N ALA A 28 4.83 -17.81 2.30
CA ALA A 28 3.95 -17.93 1.16
C ALA A 28 4.28 -16.91 0.05
N VAL A 29 4.42 -15.63 0.41
CA VAL A 29 4.80 -14.60 -0.59
C VAL A 29 6.24 -14.79 -1.08
N HIS A 30 7.16 -15.27 -0.23
CA HIS A 30 8.52 -15.58 -0.65
C HIS A 30 8.55 -16.66 -1.74
N VAL A 31 7.84 -17.77 -1.53
CA VAL A 31 7.74 -18.86 -2.51
C VAL A 31 7.15 -18.36 -3.82
N VAL A 32 6.03 -17.63 -3.77
CA VAL A 32 5.40 -17.07 -4.97
C VAL A 32 6.34 -16.11 -5.70
N LEU A 33 7.03 -15.24 -4.97
CA LEU A 33 7.97 -14.27 -5.54
C LEU A 33 9.15 -14.97 -6.21
N ARG A 34 9.71 -16.03 -5.60
CA ARG A 34 10.79 -16.81 -6.20
C ARG A 34 10.38 -17.54 -7.47
N ILE A 35 9.13 -18.01 -7.54
CA ILE A 35 8.61 -18.70 -8.73
C ILE A 35 8.25 -17.69 -9.84
N ARG A 36 7.58 -16.58 -9.49
CA ARG A 36 7.01 -15.65 -10.48
C ARG A 36 7.92 -14.49 -10.86
N ALA A 37 8.85 -14.11 -9.99
CA ALA A 37 9.76 -13.00 -10.19
C ALA A 37 11.17 -13.36 -9.66
N PRO A 38 11.86 -14.36 -10.23
CA PRO A 38 13.15 -14.85 -9.74
C PRO A 38 14.24 -13.77 -9.72
N TYR A 39 14.14 -12.77 -10.62
CA TYR A 39 15.05 -11.63 -10.72
C TYR A 39 14.69 -10.44 -9.82
N ALA A 40 13.67 -10.57 -8.97
CA ALA A 40 13.33 -9.53 -8.00
C ALA A 40 14.46 -9.38 -6.96
N ASP A 41 14.66 -8.15 -6.51
CA ASP A 41 15.64 -7.83 -5.47
C ASP A 41 15.35 -8.65 -4.19
N PRO A 42 16.29 -9.51 -3.73
CA PRO A 42 16.09 -10.37 -2.59
C PRO A 42 15.98 -9.64 -1.25
N VAL A 43 16.37 -8.35 -1.17
CA VAL A 43 16.44 -7.56 0.07
C VAL A 43 15.09 -6.93 0.41
N ILE A 44 14.29 -6.55 -0.58
CA ILE A 44 13.03 -5.81 -0.36
C ILE A 44 12.05 -6.61 0.49
N LEU A 45 11.85 -7.90 0.20
CA LEU A 45 10.87 -8.70 0.92
C LEU A 45 11.22 -8.88 2.42
N PRO A 46 12.44 -9.29 2.80
CA PRO A 46 12.86 -9.33 4.21
C PRO A 46 12.68 -7.99 4.93
N VAL A 47 13.00 -6.87 4.29
CA VAL A 47 12.82 -5.53 4.88
C VAL A 47 11.34 -5.25 5.14
N VAL A 48 10.46 -5.54 4.18
CA VAL A 48 9.01 -5.36 4.33
C VAL A 48 8.46 -6.24 5.45
N VAL A 49 8.88 -7.50 5.54
CA VAL A 49 8.47 -8.43 6.60
C VAL A 49 8.94 -7.94 7.97
N ALA A 50 10.18 -7.45 8.08
CA ALA A 50 10.71 -6.89 9.31
C ALA A 50 9.93 -5.66 9.77
N LEU A 51 9.68 -4.70 8.87
CA LEU A 51 8.89 -3.50 9.16
C LEU A 51 7.44 -3.84 9.55
N ASN A 52 6.81 -4.78 8.86
CA ASN A 52 5.47 -5.24 9.20
C ASN A 52 5.43 -5.90 10.59
N GLY A 53 6.43 -6.73 10.92
CA GLY A 53 6.56 -7.36 12.23
C GLY A 53 6.74 -6.35 13.37
N ILE A 54 7.59 -5.34 13.16
CA ILE A 54 7.77 -4.23 14.12
C ILE A 54 6.46 -3.45 14.28
N GLY A 55 5.78 -3.13 13.18
CA GLY A 55 4.49 -2.45 13.19
C GLY A 55 3.42 -3.23 13.95
N LEU A 56 3.31 -4.54 13.70
CA LEU A 56 2.38 -5.42 14.42
C LEU A 56 2.70 -5.48 15.92
N ALA A 57 3.97 -5.56 16.29
CA ALA A 57 4.41 -5.53 17.69
C ALA A 57 4.02 -4.20 18.38
N MET A 58 4.14 -3.07 17.68
CA MET A 58 3.73 -1.77 18.21
C MET A 58 2.22 -1.65 18.35
N ILE A 59 1.45 -2.09 17.34
CA ILE A 59 -0.01 -2.09 17.40
C ILE A 59 -0.51 -3.00 18.52
N TYR A 60 0.14 -4.14 18.75
CA TYR A 60 -0.15 -5.01 19.88
C TYR A 60 0.01 -4.29 21.23
N ARG A 61 1.07 -3.49 21.41
CA ARG A 61 1.22 -2.67 22.63
C ARG A 61 0.10 -1.65 22.79
N ILE A 62 -0.34 -1.02 21.70
CA ILE A 62 -1.45 -0.07 21.72
C ILE A 62 -2.77 -0.80 22.06
N SER A 63 -2.97 -2.00 21.53
CA SER A 63 -4.11 -2.89 21.82
C SER A 63 -4.27 -3.11 23.33
N ILE A 64 -3.17 -3.47 24.02
CA ILE A 64 -3.17 -3.65 25.49
C ILE A 64 -3.54 -2.34 26.19
N ALA A 65 -2.95 -1.22 25.78
CA ALA A 65 -3.24 0.07 26.39
C ALA A 65 -4.71 0.51 26.20
N TYR A 66 -5.33 0.12 25.09
CA TYR A 66 -6.75 0.38 24.83
C TYR A 66 -7.66 -0.53 25.65
N ALA A 67 -7.31 -1.82 25.78
CA ALA A 67 -8.00 -2.77 26.64
C ALA A 67 -8.00 -2.29 28.12
N ALA A 68 -6.85 -1.83 28.61
CA ALA A 68 -6.71 -1.30 29.97
C ALA A 68 -7.56 -0.04 30.23
N ARG A 69 -7.93 0.69 29.17
CA ARG A 69 -8.81 1.87 29.25
C ARG A 69 -10.29 1.54 28.98
N GLY A 70 -10.65 0.26 28.89
CA GLY A 70 -12.03 -0.18 28.65
C GLY A 70 -12.58 0.20 27.27
N ARG A 71 -11.72 0.43 26.27
CA ARG A 71 -12.18 0.76 24.91
C ARG A 71 -12.69 -0.50 24.21
N ALA A 72 -13.87 -0.39 23.58
CA ALA A 72 -14.47 -1.47 22.79
C ALA A 72 -13.59 -1.93 21.62
N ASP A 73 -12.79 -1.02 21.04
CA ASP A 73 -11.89 -1.30 19.90
C ASP A 73 -10.51 -1.84 20.34
N ALA A 74 -10.45 -2.68 21.37
CA ALA A 74 -9.19 -3.19 21.91
C ALA A 74 -8.50 -4.25 21.04
N ASN A 75 -9.17 -4.83 20.03
CA ASN A 75 -8.65 -5.92 19.20
C ASN A 75 -7.98 -5.45 17.88
N ILE A 76 -7.35 -4.28 17.91
CA ILE A 76 -6.70 -3.69 16.72
C ILE A 76 -5.53 -4.53 16.20
N ALA A 77 -4.84 -5.29 17.05
CA ALA A 77 -3.75 -6.17 16.64
C ALA A 77 -4.21 -7.35 15.78
N ASP A 78 -5.33 -7.97 16.14
CA ASP A 78 -5.91 -9.08 15.35
C ASP A 78 -6.38 -8.60 13.99
N ARG A 79 -7.05 -7.43 13.98
CA ARG A 79 -7.45 -6.77 12.74
C ARG A 79 -6.23 -6.42 11.90
N GLN A 80 -5.12 -5.97 12.49
CA GLN A 80 -3.89 -5.69 11.76
C GLN A 80 -3.31 -6.95 11.10
N LEU A 81 -3.28 -8.08 11.81
CA LEU A 81 -2.83 -9.35 11.23
C LEU A 81 -3.73 -9.76 10.05
N ALA A 82 -5.05 -9.61 10.17
CA ALA A 82 -5.98 -9.87 9.07
C ALA A 82 -5.72 -8.95 7.86
N TRP A 83 -5.46 -7.66 8.08
CA TRP A 83 -5.08 -6.74 7.01
C TRP A 83 -3.73 -7.08 6.38
N THR A 84 -2.75 -7.55 7.15
CA THR A 84 -1.49 -8.09 6.61
C THR A 84 -1.78 -9.29 5.70
N ALA A 85 -2.65 -10.21 6.12
CA ALA A 85 -3.03 -11.37 5.30
C ALA A 85 -3.69 -10.95 3.98
N VAL A 86 -4.67 -10.03 4.04
CA VAL A 86 -5.32 -9.46 2.83
C VAL A 86 -4.29 -8.78 1.92
N SER A 87 -3.36 -8.02 2.49
CA SER A 87 -2.31 -7.33 1.72
C SER A 87 -1.38 -8.32 1.01
N VAL A 88 -1.01 -9.41 1.68
CA VAL A 88 -0.19 -10.49 1.13
C VAL A 88 -0.91 -11.21 -0.02
N VAL A 89 -2.21 -11.52 0.16
CA VAL A 89 -3.04 -12.10 -0.91
C VAL A 89 -3.10 -11.16 -2.12
N LEU A 90 -3.34 -9.87 -1.90
CA LEU A 90 -3.38 -8.88 -2.98
C LEU A 90 -2.02 -8.76 -3.68
N ALA A 91 -0.91 -8.77 -2.94
CA ALA A 91 0.43 -8.76 -3.53
C ALA A 91 0.69 -10.00 -4.40
N ILE A 92 0.29 -11.19 -3.93
CA ILE A 92 0.35 -12.44 -4.70
C ILE A 92 -0.49 -12.31 -5.97
N VAL A 93 -1.74 -11.83 -5.88
CA VAL A 93 -2.61 -11.63 -7.05
C VAL A 93 -1.96 -10.70 -8.07
N VAL A 94 -1.36 -9.60 -7.64
CA VAL A 94 -0.63 -8.68 -8.52
C VAL A 94 0.54 -9.39 -9.21
N LEU A 95 1.36 -10.15 -8.50
CA LEU A 95 2.45 -10.95 -9.09
C LEU A 95 1.96 -12.01 -10.09
N LEU A 96 0.76 -12.57 -9.84
CA LEU A 96 0.18 -13.59 -10.70
C LEU A 96 -0.35 -13.00 -12.01
N VAL A 97 -1.07 -11.87 -11.93
CA VAL A 97 -1.78 -11.20 -13.02
C VAL A 97 -0.84 -10.31 -13.84
N LEU A 98 0.02 -9.53 -13.19
CA LEU A 98 0.90 -8.56 -13.84
C LEU A 98 2.28 -9.17 -14.13
N ARG A 99 2.35 -10.03 -15.14
CA ARG A 99 3.61 -10.67 -15.56
C ARG A 99 4.62 -9.70 -16.19
N ASP A 100 4.14 -8.73 -16.94
CA ASP A 100 4.98 -7.70 -17.56
C ASP A 100 4.44 -6.31 -17.24
N HIS A 101 5.20 -5.55 -16.44
CA HIS A 101 4.86 -4.17 -16.07
C HIS A 101 4.74 -3.25 -17.29
N ARG A 102 5.35 -3.58 -18.43
CA ARG A 102 5.23 -2.77 -19.66
C ARG A 102 3.81 -2.78 -20.22
N THR A 103 3.00 -3.78 -19.89
CA THR A 103 1.58 -3.82 -20.28
C THR A 103 0.78 -2.66 -19.68
N LEU A 104 1.19 -2.15 -18.51
CA LEU A 104 0.57 -0.98 -17.87
C LEU A 104 0.62 0.27 -18.76
N ARG A 105 1.63 0.39 -19.64
CA ARG A 105 1.73 1.53 -20.58
C ARG A 105 0.53 1.63 -21.52
N ARG A 106 -0.11 0.50 -21.87
CA ARG A 106 -1.31 0.49 -22.71
C ARG A 106 -2.51 1.13 -22.02
N TYR A 107 -2.50 1.15 -20.69
CA TYR A 107 -3.56 1.68 -19.84
C TYR A 107 -3.21 3.05 -19.25
N THR A 108 -2.25 3.78 -19.82
CA THR A 108 -1.77 5.07 -19.29
C THR A 108 -2.92 6.05 -19.00
N TYR A 109 -3.77 6.31 -20.00
CA TYR A 109 -4.90 7.23 -19.83
C TYR A 109 -6.07 6.61 -19.05
N THR A 110 -6.25 5.30 -19.11
CA THR A 110 -7.23 4.59 -18.26
C THR A 110 -6.85 4.75 -16.78
N ALA A 111 -5.57 4.58 -16.44
CA ALA A 111 -5.05 4.76 -15.09
C ALA A 111 -5.18 6.23 -14.63
N MET A 112 -5.04 7.20 -15.53
CA MET A 112 -5.33 8.61 -15.24
C MET A 112 -6.79 8.81 -14.85
N VAL A 113 -7.72 8.36 -15.68
CA VAL A 113 -9.16 8.50 -15.43
C VAL A 113 -9.56 7.82 -14.12
N VAL A 114 -9.09 6.58 -13.91
CA VAL A 114 -9.32 5.85 -12.65
C VAL A 114 -8.74 6.62 -11.45
N GLY A 115 -7.51 7.13 -11.55
CA GLY A 115 -6.88 7.92 -10.50
C GLY A 115 -7.66 9.19 -10.15
N LEU A 116 -8.13 9.93 -11.15
CA LEU A 116 -8.94 11.12 -10.96
C LEU A 116 -10.31 10.79 -10.34
N VAL A 117 -10.98 9.75 -10.83
CA VAL A 117 -12.24 9.28 -10.25
C VAL A 117 -12.07 8.89 -8.78
N LEU A 118 -10.99 8.18 -8.44
CA LEU A 118 -10.69 7.80 -7.06
C LEU A 118 -10.47 9.02 -6.16
N ILE A 119 -9.79 10.06 -6.63
CA ILE A 119 -9.60 11.31 -5.86
C ILE A 119 -10.93 12.03 -5.61
N LEU A 120 -11.83 12.01 -6.59
CA LEU A 120 -13.13 12.67 -6.48
C LEU A 120 -14.18 11.83 -5.73
N LEU A 121 -13.93 10.52 -5.55
CA LEU A 121 -14.87 9.58 -4.94
C LEU A 121 -15.41 10.04 -3.55
N PRO A 122 -14.59 10.62 -2.63
CA PRO A 122 -15.08 11.13 -1.36
C PRO A 122 -16.08 12.29 -1.47
N LEU A 123 -16.16 12.97 -2.61
CA LEU A 123 -17.12 14.06 -2.84
C LEU A 123 -18.53 13.54 -3.13
N VAL A 124 -18.65 12.28 -3.59
CA VAL A 124 -19.94 11.67 -3.93
C VAL A 124 -20.84 11.63 -2.68
N PRO A 125 -22.05 12.23 -2.75
CA PRO A 125 -23.02 12.17 -1.66
C PRO A 125 -23.32 10.72 -1.25
N GLY A 126 -23.40 10.46 0.06
CA GLY A 126 -23.65 9.13 0.61
C GLY A 126 -22.41 8.23 0.75
N LEU A 127 -21.33 8.45 0.00
CA LEU A 127 -20.10 7.63 0.08
C LEU A 127 -19.01 8.23 0.98
N GLY A 128 -18.81 9.54 0.87
CA GLY A 128 -17.77 10.26 1.60
C GLY A 128 -18.10 10.46 3.08
N GLN A 129 -17.17 10.07 3.95
CA GLN A 129 -17.25 10.24 5.40
C GLN A 129 -16.33 11.38 5.85
N THR A 130 -16.86 12.25 6.71
CA THR A 130 -16.08 13.33 7.35
C THR A 130 -15.52 12.82 8.67
N ILE A 131 -14.20 12.70 8.76
CA ILE A 131 -13.48 12.26 9.96
C ILE A 131 -12.51 13.37 10.35
N ASN A 132 -12.56 13.83 11.59
CA ASN A 132 -11.71 14.93 12.09
C ASN A 132 -11.75 16.20 11.22
N GLY A 133 -12.93 16.55 10.69
CA GLY A 133 -13.13 17.72 9.82
C GLY A 133 -12.71 17.54 8.36
N ALA A 134 -12.13 16.40 7.98
CA ALA A 134 -11.69 16.13 6.62
C ALA A 134 -12.57 15.06 5.93
N ARG A 135 -12.95 15.29 4.68
CA ARG A 135 -13.76 14.36 3.86
C ARG A 135 -12.90 13.62 2.84
N ILE A 136 -12.08 12.70 3.32
CA ILE A 136 -11.09 11.96 2.51
C ILE A 136 -11.42 10.46 2.45
N TRP A 137 -12.22 9.97 3.41
CA TRP A 137 -12.54 8.56 3.55
C TRP A 137 -13.83 8.21 2.81
N VAL A 138 -13.84 7.03 2.18
CA VAL A 138 -15.04 6.43 1.63
C VAL A 138 -15.37 5.19 2.43
N ARG A 139 -16.63 5.04 2.81
CA ARG A 139 -17.11 3.88 3.56
C ARG A 139 -18.14 3.12 2.75
N VAL A 140 -17.86 1.83 2.54
CA VAL A 140 -18.77 0.91 1.86
C VAL A 140 -19.09 -0.20 2.86
N GLY A 141 -20.28 -0.13 3.46
CA GLY A 141 -20.68 -1.03 4.55
C GLY A 141 -19.73 -0.93 5.76
N PRO A 142 -19.18 -2.05 6.28
CA PRO A 142 -18.31 -2.03 7.45
C PRO A 142 -16.88 -1.56 7.14
N VAL A 143 -16.47 -1.57 5.87
CA VAL A 143 -15.10 -1.28 5.44
C VAL A 143 -14.95 0.20 5.07
N GLY A 144 -14.00 0.87 5.71
CA GLY A 144 -13.53 2.20 5.33
C GLY A 144 -12.21 2.09 4.59
N MET A 145 -12.10 2.76 3.44
CA MET A 145 -10.86 2.86 2.68
C MET A 145 -10.58 4.30 2.30
N GLN A 146 -9.30 4.62 2.12
CA GLN A 146 -8.87 5.91 1.59
C GLN A 146 -8.61 5.76 0.09
N PRO A 147 -9.49 6.27 -0.79
CA PRO A 147 -9.34 6.12 -2.25
C PRO A 147 -8.02 6.71 -2.77
N ALA A 148 -7.51 7.74 -2.09
CA ALA A 148 -6.25 8.40 -2.46
C ALA A 148 -5.05 7.44 -2.44
N GLU A 149 -5.07 6.37 -1.64
CA GLU A 149 -4.02 5.35 -1.63
C GLU A 149 -3.93 4.62 -2.98
N PHE A 150 -5.08 4.24 -3.53
CA PHE A 150 -5.16 3.59 -4.84
C PHE A 150 -4.92 4.60 -5.98
N ALA A 151 -5.39 5.84 -5.82
CA ALA A 151 -5.16 6.90 -6.78
C ALA A 151 -3.66 7.17 -6.99
N LYS A 152 -2.84 7.14 -5.94
CA LYS A 152 -1.38 7.29 -6.05
C LYS A 152 -0.76 6.25 -6.99
N ILE A 153 -1.19 4.99 -6.89
CA ILE A 153 -0.69 3.92 -7.77
C ILE A 153 -1.14 4.15 -9.21
N ALA A 154 -2.43 4.45 -9.42
CA ALA A 154 -2.98 4.70 -10.76
C ALA A 154 -2.32 5.92 -11.44
N LEU A 155 -2.13 7.00 -10.70
CA LEU A 155 -1.45 8.19 -11.20
C LEU A 155 0.04 7.96 -11.44
N ALA A 156 0.72 7.16 -10.62
CA ALA A 156 2.11 6.77 -10.88
C ALA A 156 2.24 6.03 -12.22
N VAL A 157 1.32 5.10 -12.51
CA VAL A 157 1.25 4.41 -13.81
C VAL A 157 1.00 5.40 -14.95
N PHE A 158 0.05 6.33 -14.77
CA PHE A 158 -0.21 7.38 -15.75
C PHE A 158 1.03 8.24 -16.02
N PHE A 159 1.64 8.81 -14.98
CA PHE A 159 2.80 9.69 -15.16
C PHE A 159 3.98 8.95 -15.78
N ALA A 160 4.26 7.71 -15.35
CA ALA A 160 5.31 6.91 -15.96
C ALA A 160 5.05 6.67 -17.46
N GLY A 161 3.83 6.29 -17.84
CA GLY A 161 3.45 6.06 -19.24
C GLY A 161 3.45 7.33 -20.10
N TYR A 162 2.95 8.43 -19.53
CA TYR A 162 2.84 9.73 -20.19
C TYR A 162 4.22 10.32 -20.48
N LEU A 163 5.10 10.33 -19.47
CA LEU A 163 6.46 10.87 -19.58
C LEU A 163 7.31 10.08 -20.58
N VAL A 164 7.19 8.75 -20.62
CA VAL A 164 7.91 7.93 -21.60
C VAL A 164 7.44 8.20 -23.03
N THR A 165 6.12 8.38 -23.23
CA THR A 165 5.54 8.61 -24.56
C THR A 165 5.88 10.01 -25.09
N HIS A 166 5.90 11.02 -24.22
CA HIS A 166 6.16 12.42 -24.59
C HIS A 166 7.61 12.85 -24.30
N ARG A 167 8.52 11.89 -24.07
CA ARG A 167 9.90 12.18 -23.67
C ARG A 167 10.60 13.12 -24.67
N ASP A 168 10.37 12.91 -25.98
CA ASP A 168 11.06 13.65 -27.03
C ASP A 168 10.50 15.08 -27.12
N THR A 169 9.18 15.26 -27.04
CA THR A 169 8.56 16.59 -26.96
C THR A 169 8.93 17.37 -25.69
N LEU A 170 9.08 16.68 -24.56
CA LEU A 170 9.50 17.28 -23.29
C LEU A 170 11.01 17.59 -23.30
N ALA A 171 11.82 16.77 -23.96
CA ALA A 171 13.26 17.00 -24.12
C ALA A 171 13.58 18.10 -25.15
N LEU A 172 12.76 18.24 -26.20
CA LEU A 172 12.85 19.27 -27.24
C LEU A 172 12.32 20.64 -26.77
N ALA A 173 11.73 20.73 -25.57
CA ALA A 173 11.47 22.00 -24.89
C ALA A 173 12.79 22.62 -24.39
N GLY A 174 13.70 22.96 -25.32
CA GLY A 174 14.90 23.76 -25.07
C GLY A 174 14.55 25.20 -24.67
N LYS A 175 15.50 25.89 -24.03
CA LYS A 175 15.35 27.31 -23.64
C LYS A 175 14.99 28.12 -24.88
N ARG A 176 13.79 28.70 -24.93
CA ARG A 176 13.45 29.76 -25.88
C ARG A 176 14.15 31.03 -25.41
N VAL A 177 15.18 31.45 -26.14
CA VAL A 177 15.79 32.78 -25.97
C VAL A 177 15.37 33.60 -27.17
N LEU A 178 14.71 34.74 -26.96
CA LEU A 178 14.26 35.65 -28.02
C LEU A 178 13.41 34.98 -29.13
N GLY A 179 12.54 34.03 -28.76
CA GLY A 179 11.62 33.38 -29.71
C GLY A 179 12.26 32.30 -30.61
N LEU A 180 13.57 32.08 -30.52
CA LEU A 180 14.27 31.03 -31.26
C LEU A 180 14.53 29.81 -30.36
N GLN A 181 14.15 28.63 -30.83
CA GLN A 181 14.50 27.35 -30.19
C GLN A 181 15.89 26.93 -30.68
N LEU A 182 16.90 27.10 -29.83
CA LEU A 182 18.26 26.67 -30.16
C LEU A 182 18.35 25.12 -30.05
N PRO A 183 18.86 24.43 -31.09
CA PRO A 183 19.16 23.00 -31.00
C PRO A 183 20.22 22.77 -29.92
N ARG A 184 20.08 21.70 -29.12
CA ARG A 184 21.16 21.29 -28.23
C ARG A 184 22.23 20.53 -29.04
N ALA A 185 23.49 20.96 -28.88
CA ALA A 185 24.66 20.19 -29.27
C ALA A 185 24.88 18.99 -28.34
#